data_AF-A0A8C2RS58-F1
#
_entry.id   AF-A0A8C2RS58-F1
#
_cell.length_a   1.000
_cell.length_b   1.000
_cell.length_c   1.000
_cell.angle_alpha   90.00
_cell.angle_beta   90.00
_cell.angle_gamma   90.00
#
_symmetry.space_group_name_H-M   'P 1'
#
loop_
_entity.id
_entity.type
_entity.pdbx_description
1 polymer ?
#
loop_
_entity_poly.entity_id
_entity_poly.type
_entity_poly.pdbx_seq_one_letter_code
_entity_poly.pdbx_strand_id
1 'polypeptide(L)'
;MKPSSGLRGLLVLFSLTWTCAGDWSAMKVRCSYFWFYAKIKPTLFHNLYMNPDEAFLGDDCPVTYVSPDAHYEFFYYSNKCGIVTKTFQETLLLQTKIKYLSSNSGDMAEMPVSCVVTKQAW
;
A
#
# COMPACT_ATOMS: atom_id res chain seq x y z
N MET A 1 -6.91 54.76 5.40
CA MET A 1 -7.19 53.56 4.59
C MET A 1 -7.28 52.37 5.53
N LYS A 2 -8.48 51.78 5.70
CA LYS A 2 -8.70 50.63 6.60
C LYS A 2 -8.60 49.35 5.76
N PRO A 3 -7.66 48.44 6.05
CA PRO A 3 -7.59 47.17 5.32
C PRO A 3 -8.87 46.39 5.58
N SER A 4 -9.50 45.91 4.51
CA SER A 4 -10.76 45.18 4.57
C SER A 4 -10.54 43.84 5.28
N SER A 5 -11.35 43.60 6.31
CA SER A 5 -11.28 42.43 7.19
C SER A 5 -11.49 41.08 6.46
N GLY A 6 -12.04 41.12 5.25
CA GLY A 6 -12.37 39.93 4.46
C GLY A 6 -11.15 39.16 3.91
N LEU A 7 -10.01 39.83 3.70
CA LEU A 7 -8.84 39.18 3.09
C LEU A 7 -8.11 38.24 4.06
N ARG A 8 -8.18 38.51 5.37
CA ARG A 8 -7.55 37.68 6.41
C ARG A 8 -8.26 36.35 6.61
N GLY A 9 -9.59 36.31 6.49
CA GLY A 9 -10.36 35.06 6.61
C GLY A 9 -10.09 34.07 5.48
N LEU A 10 -9.91 34.57 4.25
CA LEU A 10 -9.58 33.74 3.09
C LEU A 10 -8.18 33.10 3.19
N LEU A 11 -7.19 33.82 3.73
CA LEU A 11 -5.83 33.29 3.91
C LEU A 11 -5.79 32.15 4.95
N VAL A 12 -6.61 32.23 6.01
CA VAL A 12 -6.69 31.18 7.05
C VAL A 12 -7.29 29.88 6.49
N LEU A 13 -8.29 29.98 5.61
CA LEU A 13 -8.93 28.81 4.98
C LEU A 13 -7.96 28.08 4.03
N PHE A 14 -7.10 28.80 3.31
CA PHE A 14 -6.10 28.19 2.43
C PHE A 14 -4.95 27.50 3.18
N SER A 15 -4.58 27.97 4.38
CA SER A 15 -3.55 27.30 5.19
C SER A 15 -3.99 25.96 5.78
N LEU A 16 -5.29 25.75 5.98
CA LEU A 16 -5.83 24.53 6.59
C LEU A 16 -5.99 23.37 5.60
N THR A 17 -5.94 23.63 4.29
CA THR A 17 -6.08 22.57 3.27
C THR A 17 -4.74 21.96 2.87
N TRP A 18 -3.61 22.60 3.19
CA TRP A 18 -2.29 22.17 2.73
C TRP A 18 -1.66 21.05 3.57
N THR A 19 -2.09 20.85 4.83
CA THR A 19 -1.47 19.87 5.74
C THR A 19 -1.94 18.43 5.53
N CYS A 20 -2.92 18.18 4.68
CA CYS A 20 -3.51 16.84 4.48
C CYS A 20 -3.08 16.15 3.16
N ALA A 21 -2.23 16.77 2.36
CA ALA A 21 -1.67 16.18 1.13
C ALA A 21 -0.40 15.36 1.41
N GLY A 22 -0.34 14.65 2.53
CA GLY A 22 0.71 13.64 2.74
C GLY A 22 0.45 12.45 1.82
N ASP A 23 1.46 11.99 1.08
CA ASP A 23 1.41 10.84 0.15
C ASP A 23 0.35 9.78 0.47
N TRP A 24 -0.82 9.84 -0.18
CA TRP A 24 -1.98 8.96 0.03
C TRP A 24 -1.79 7.50 -0.43
N SER A 25 -0.55 7.01 -0.55
CA SER A 25 -0.35 5.58 -0.77
C SER A 25 0.92 5.11 -0.06
N ALA A 26 0.78 4.86 1.26
CA ALA A 26 1.72 4.00 1.99
C ALA A 26 1.86 2.61 1.33
N MET A 27 0.95 2.27 0.41
CA MET A 27 0.97 1.08 -0.41
C MET A 27 0.42 1.36 -1.82
N LYS A 28 1.08 0.83 -2.84
CA LYS A 28 0.64 0.78 -4.23
C LYS A 28 0.55 -0.66 -4.69
N VAL A 29 -0.59 -1.04 -5.27
CA VAL A 29 -0.85 -2.42 -5.70
C VAL A 29 -1.16 -2.43 -7.19
N ARG A 30 -0.62 -3.42 -7.91
CA ARG A 30 -0.94 -3.73 -9.30
C ARG A 30 -1.03 -5.24 -9.46
N CYS A 31 -1.84 -5.70 -10.40
CA CYS A 31 -1.94 -7.13 -10.67
C CYS A 31 -2.33 -7.37 -12.12
N SER A 32 -2.08 -8.59 -12.57
CA SER A 32 -2.63 -9.18 -13.79
C SER A 32 -3.20 -10.57 -13.46
N TYR A 33 -3.59 -11.31 -14.48
CA TYR A 33 -3.95 -12.73 -14.36
C TYR A 33 -2.83 -13.58 -13.76
N PHE A 34 -1.57 -13.23 -14.00
CA PHE A 34 -0.43 -14.08 -13.70
C PHE A 34 0.45 -13.57 -12.56
N TRP A 35 0.40 -12.28 -12.25
CA TRP A 35 1.30 -11.67 -11.27
C TRP A 35 0.58 -10.68 -10.36
N PHE A 36 1.14 -10.53 -9.17
CA PHE A 36 0.75 -9.60 -8.13
C PHE A 36 1.95 -8.76 -7.74
N TYR A 37 1.76 -7.45 -7.71
CA TYR A 37 2.77 -6.47 -7.35
C TYR A 37 2.25 -5.58 -6.22
N ALA A 38 3.02 -5.47 -5.15
CA ALA A 38 2.80 -4.51 -4.10
C ALA A 38 4.09 -3.72 -3.83
N LYS A 39 3.98 -2.41 -3.73
CA LYS A 39 5.05 -1.51 -3.27
C LYS A 39 4.58 -0.82 -2.00
N ILE A 40 5.26 -1.01 -0.89
CA ILE A 40 4.87 -0.49 0.42
C ILE A 40 5.95 0.40 1.02
N LYS A 41 5.55 1.34 1.88
CA LYS A 41 6.45 2.05 2.78
C LYS A 41 6.80 1.15 3.98
N PRO A 42 8.01 1.28 4.57
CA PRO A 42 8.37 0.58 5.82
C PRO A 42 7.42 0.91 6.97
N THR A 43 6.78 2.08 6.92
CA THR A 43 5.80 2.58 7.90
C THR A 43 4.35 2.29 7.49
N LEU A 44 4.10 1.14 6.85
CA LEU A 44 2.75 0.74 6.44
C LEU A 44 1.79 0.63 7.63
N PHE A 45 2.30 0.12 8.75
CA PHE A 45 1.57 0.00 10.00
C PHE A 45 1.80 1.24 10.87
N HIS A 46 0.75 1.69 11.56
CA HIS A 46 0.83 2.89 12.39
C HIS A 46 1.81 2.70 13.56
N ASN A 47 2.70 3.67 13.79
CA ASN A 47 3.75 3.66 14.82
C ASN A 47 4.73 2.48 14.75
N LEU A 48 4.91 1.90 13.56
CA LEU A 48 5.75 0.73 13.36
C LEU A 48 6.60 0.93 12.12
N TYR A 49 7.91 0.73 12.26
CA TYR A 49 8.86 0.71 11.15
C TYR A 49 9.33 -0.72 10.95
N MET A 50 9.05 -1.30 9.78
CA MET A 50 9.45 -2.66 9.44
C MET A 50 10.82 -2.63 8.77
N ASN A 51 11.74 -3.50 9.17
CA ASN A 51 12.90 -3.80 8.33
C ASN A 51 12.49 -4.69 7.14
N PRO A 52 13.28 -4.76 6.06
CA PRO A 52 12.93 -5.57 4.88
C PRO A 52 12.75 -7.06 5.18
N ASP A 53 13.48 -7.58 6.16
CA ASP A 53 13.42 -8.96 6.65
C ASP A 53 12.27 -9.22 7.63
N GLU A 54 11.56 -8.17 8.04
CA GLU A 54 10.38 -8.25 8.92
C GLU A 54 9.07 -8.09 8.13
N ALA A 55 9.15 -7.83 6.82
CA ALA A 55 8.02 -7.59 5.94
C ALA A 55 7.80 -8.74 4.95
N PHE A 56 6.59 -9.30 4.94
CA PHE A 56 6.25 -10.47 4.13
C PHE A 56 4.93 -10.33 3.39
N LEU A 57 4.76 -11.10 2.31
CA LEU A 57 3.51 -11.24 1.57
C LEU A 57 2.90 -12.62 1.80
N GLY A 58 1.63 -12.66 2.21
CA GLY A 58 0.81 -13.87 2.33
C GLY A 58 1.46 -14.95 3.17
N ASP A 59 1.86 -16.05 2.54
CA ASP A 59 2.52 -17.21 3.18
C ASP A 59 4.03 -16.96 3.42
N ASP A 60 4.36 -15.85 4.06
CA ASP A 60 5.73 -15.48 4.47
C ASP A 60 6.73 -15.33 3.32
N CYS A 61 6.26 -14.88 2.15
CA CYS A 61 7.14 -14.55 1.04
C CYS A 61 7.89 -13.22 1.29
N PRO A 62 9.23 -13.17 1.17
CA PRO A 62 10.03 -12.02 1.54
C PRO A 62 9.89 -10.83 0.57
N VAL A 63 10.49 -9.70 0.93
CA VAL A 63 10.67 -8.57 0.01
C VAL A 63 11.51 -9.02 -1.20
N THR A 64 11.01 -8.76 -2.41
CA THR A 64 11.72 -9.10 -3.66
C THR A 64 12.77 -8.07 -4.05
N TYR A 65 12.49 -6.79 -3.77
CA TYR A 65 13.40 -5.70 -4.06
C TYR A 65 13.16 -4.53 -3.10
N VAL A 66 14.25 -3.89 -2.67
CA VAL A 66 14.19 -2.62 -1.92
C VAL A 66 14.47 -1.49 -2.89
N SER A 67 13.45 -0.69 -3.17
CA SER A 67 13.52 0.42 -4.11
C SER A 67 14.48 1.52 -3.62
N PRO A 68 15.05 2.35 -4.52
CA PRO A 68 15.92 3.47 -4.13
C PRO A 68 15.24 4.51 -3.23
N ASP A 69 13.92 4.62 -3.29
CA ASP A 69 13.09 5.45 -2.41
C ASP A 69 12.72 4.76 -1.08
N ALA A 70 13.51 3.75 -0.67
CA ALA A 70 13.35 2.99 0.57
C ALA A 70 11.98 2.30 0.74
N HIS A 71 11.31 1.99 -0.37
CA HIS A 71 10.09 1.19 -0.39
C HIS A 71 10.42 -0.28 -0.60
N TYR A 72 9.50 -1.14 -0.17
CA TYR A 72 9.62 -2.59 -0.34
C TYR A 72 8.69 -3.05 -1.45
N GLU A 73 9.26 -3.77 -2.41
CA GLU A 73 8.54 -4.33 -3.54
C GLU A 73 8.37 -5.84 -3.36
N PHE A 74 7.15 -6.30 -3.57
CA PHE A 74 6.76 -7.70 -3.66
C PHE A 74 6.26 -7.94 -5.07
N PHE A 75 6.96 -8.77 -5.83
CA PHE A 75 6.54 -9.19 -7.16
C PHE A 75 6.49 -10.72 -7.23
N TYR A 76 5.28 -11.27 -7.26
CA TYR A 76 5.06 -12.71 -7.22
C TYR A 76 4.01 -13.16 -8.22
N TYR A 77 4.08 -14.43 -8.62
CA TYR A 77 3.03 -15.05 -9.43
C TYR A 77 1.75 -15.22 -8.62
N SER A 78 0.59 -15.11 -9.27
CA SER A 78 -0.74 -15.17 -8.64
C SER A 78 -1.08 -16.52 -7.99
N ASN A 79 -0.30 -17.57 -8.27
CA ASN A 79 -0.42 -18.91 -7.69
C ASN A 79 0.65 -19.22 -6.62
N LYS A 80 1.37 -18.20 -6.13
CA LYS A 80 2.38 -18.30 -5.08
C LYS A 80 1.98 -17.45 -3.87
N CYS A 81 2.70 -17.63 -2.75
CA CYS A 81 2.63 -16.75 -1.58
C CYS A 81 1.21 -16.58 -1.01
N GLY A 82 0.39 -17.64 -1.02
CA GLY A 82 -0.97 -17.58 -0.49
C GLY A 82 -1.91 -16.61 -1.22
N ILE A 83 -1.58 -16.18 -2.45
CA ILE A 83 -2.44 -15.28 -3.22
C ILE A 83 -3.69 -16.05 -3.68
N VAL A 84 -4.85 -15.59 -3.23
CA VAL A 84 -6.15 -16.15 -3.57
C VAL A 84 -6.69 -15.43 -4.80
N THR A 85 -6.91 -16.18 -5.88
CA THR A 85 -7.53 -15.65 -7.10
C THR A 85 -9.01 -16.04 -7.14
N LYS A 86 -9.90 -15.05 -7.24
CA LYS A 86 -11.35 -15.22 -7.41
C LYS A 86 -11.80 -14.67 -8.75
N THR A 87 -12.53 -15.46 -9.52
CA THR A 87 -13.04 -15.08 -10.84
C THR A 87 -14.53 -14.78 -10.77
N PHE A 88 -14.95 -13.63 -11.31
CA PHE A 88 -16.33 -13.17 -11.37
C PHE A 88 -16.65 -12.71 -12.81
N GLN A 89 -17.21 -13.58 -13.64
CA GLN A 89 -17.53 -13.30 -15.06
C GLN A 89 -16.32 -12.71 -15.83
N GLU A 90 -16.29 -11.38 -15.95
CA GLU A 90 -15.26 -10.60 -16.63
C GLU A 90 -14.22 -9.99 -15.68
N THR A 91 -14.40 -10.13 -14.38
CA THR A 91 -13.50 -9.57 -13.37
C THR A 91 -12.73 -10.68 -12.67
N LEU A 92 -11.49 -10.39 -12.28
CA LEU A 92 -10.63 -11.25 -11.50
C LEU A 92 -10.09 -10.46 -10.31
N LEU A 93 -10.28 -11.01 -9.12
CA LEU A 93 -9.89 -10.42 -7.84
C LEU A 93 -8.77 -11.26 -7.24
N LEU A 94 -7.59 -10.67 -7.09
CA LEU A 94 -6.49 -11.25 -6.31
C LEU A 94 -6.57 -10.69 -4.90
N GLN A 95 -6.49 -11.57 -3.90
CA GLN A 95 -6.45 -11.20 -2.49
C GLN A 95 -5.26 -11.87 -1.81
N THR A 96 -4.57 -11.11 -0.98
CA THR A 96 -3.48 -11.59 -0.11
C THR A 96 -3.37 -10.63 1.08
N LYS A 97 -2.25 -10.65 1.80
CA LYS A 97 -1.98 -9.77 2.93
C LYS A 97 -0.50 -9.41 2.98
N ILE A 98 -0.19 -8.24 3.52
CA ILE A 98 1.15 -7.90 4.00
C ILE A 98 1.22 -8.27 5.47
N LYS A 99 2.28 -8.96 5.88
CA LYS A 99 2.56 -9.34 7.26
C LYS A 99 3.80 -8.62 7.74
N TYR A 100 3.72 -8.10 8.96
CA TYR A 100 4.88 -7.76 9.77
C TYR A 100 5.10 -8.87 10.78
N LEU A 101 6.35 -9.33 10.89
CA LEU A 101 6.78 -10.24 11.94
C LEU A 101 8.03 -9.64 12.61
N SER A 102 7.93 -9.29 13.89
CA SER A 102 9.07 -8.75 14.62
C SER A 102 10.15 -9.81 14.77
N SER A 103 11.39 -9.42 14.47
CA SER A 103 12.58 -10.22 14.71
C SER A 103 12.85 -10.47 16.21
N ASN A 104 12.36 -9.60 17.11
CA ASN A 104 12.81 -9.54 18.50
C ASN A 104 11.70 -9.74 19.55
N SER A 105 10.47 -9.28 19.28
CA SER A 105 9.39 -9.29 20.29
C SER A 105 8.31 -10.36 20.03
N GLY A 106 8.32 -11.00 18.86
CA GLY A 106 7.23 -11.87 18.42
C GLY A 106 5.94 -11.13 18.05
N ASP A 107 5.95 -9.79 18.05
CA ASP A 107 4.82 -8.98 17.60
C ASP A 107 4.52 -9.26 16.12
N MET A 108 3.24 -9.29 15.78
CA MET A 108 2.76 -9.51 14.41
C MET A 108 1.67 -8.50 14.07
N ALA A 109 1.67 -8.03 12.83
CA ALA A 109 0.57 -7.25 12.26
C ALA A 109 0.28 -7.72 10.84
N GLU A 110 -0.98 -7.62 10.41
CA GLU A 110 -1.40 -8.00 9.06
C GLU A 110 -2.27 -6.92 8.43
N MET A 111 -2.06 -6.66 7.15
CA MET A 111 -2.90 -5.76 6.35
C MET A 111 -3.41 -6.50 5.11
N PRO A 112 -4.73 -6.69 4.95
CA PRO A 112 -5.26 -7.33 3.76
C PRO A 112 -5.04 -6.45 2.53
N VAL A 113 -4.69 -7.08 1.42
CA VAL A 113 -4.44 -6.41 0.14
C VAL A 113 -5.23 -7.10 -0.95
N SER A 114 -5.93 -6.32 -1.75
CA SER A 114 -6.67 -6.81 -2.91
C SER A 114 -6.34 -6.02 -4.16
N CYS A 115 -6.49 -6.68 -5.30
CA CYS A 115 -6.33 -6.06 -6.60
C CYS A 115 -7.33 -6.67 -7.58
N VAL A 116 -7.96 -5.81 -8.37
CA VAL A 116 -9.03 -6.18 -9.30
C VAL A 116 -8.54 -5.95 -10.73
N VAL A 117 -8.72 -6.96 -11.57
CA VAL A 117 -8.43 -6.93 -13.00
C VAL A 117 -9.74 -7.16 -13.74
N THR A 118 -10.12 -6.26 -14.64
CA THR A 118 -11.20 -6.49 -15.59
C THR A 118 -10.63 -7.07 -16.88
N LYS A 119 -11.31 -8.06 -17.45
CA LYS A 119 -11.08 -8.51 -18.82
C LYS A 119 -11.40 -7.32 -19.71
N GLN A 120 -10.40 -6.78 -20.39
CA GLN A 120 -10.68 -5.86 -21.49
C GLN A 120 -11.40 -6.68 -22.56
N ALA A 121 -12.62 -6.30 -22.90
CA ALA A 121 -13.31 -6.83 -24.08
C ALA A 121 -12.49 -6.36 -25.30
N TRP A 122 -11.85 -7.31 -25.97
CA TRP A 122 -11.21 -7.10 -27.26
C TRP A 122 -12.24 -7.24 -28.37
#